data_AF-A0A2V6JTT7-F1
#
_entry.id   AF-A0A2V6JTT7-F1
#
_cell.length_a   1.000
_cell.length_b   1.000
_cell.length_c   1.000
_cell.angle_alpha   90.00
_cell.angle_beta   90.00
_cell.angle_gamma   90.00
#
_symmetry.space_group_name_H-M   'P 1'
#
loop_
_entity.id
_entity.type
_entity.pdbx_description
1 polymer ?
#
loop_
_entity_poly.entity_id
_entity_poly.type
_entity_poly.pdbx_seq_one_letter_code
_entity_poly.pdbx_strand_id
1 'polypeptide(L)'
;MAQTMRGRSLLSTINTQLSALRAQFTKYGRVNSRTRTTFVRIDRLFRFFALGLLLASLSSQAEARKHSTKKAAHREQQSSAQVEAAARLQIFLDRSNFSPGKIDGHYNEFTWKALGLCRQSRGEQPPIPPPGAKGNVAPDINGLDLSGIEPVFTNYSVTQADLQNVGKLPVSPKEQAKLKALLYRNPADAIAEKFHCDVHLLEQLNPGKMKSIKPGDQFRVPNVEPFELGTVKEIKPGSEINAPAANELPDEADKPPAEQPEASQNPSTAPVSTSVRID
;
A
#
# COMPACT_ATOMS: atom_id res chain seq x y z
N MET A 1 5.31 -49.90 3.36
CA MET A 1 5.34 -50.31 1.93
C MET A 1 4.00 -50.06 1.23
N ALA A 2 3.46 -48.82 1.21
CA ALA A 2 2.20 -48.54 0.52
C ALA A 2 2.04 -47.09 0.00
N GLN A 3 3.14 -46.37 -0.27
CA GLN A 3 3.08 -45.00 -0.84
C GLN A 3 4.03 -44.77 -2.03
N THR A 4 4.61 -45.82 -2.61
CA THR A 4 5.57 -45.70 -3.73
C THR A 4 5.03 -46.23 -5.07
N MET A 5 3.71 -46.39 -5.20
CA MET A 5 3.06 -46.99 -6.38
C MET A 5 1.98 -46.12 -7.03
N ARG A 6 1.88 -44.82 -6.69
CA ARG A 6 0.91 -43.89 -7.32
C ARG A 6 1.54 -42.82 -8.21
N GLY A 7 2.87 -42.68 -8.22
CA GLY A 7 3.58 -41.68 -9.05
C GLY A 7 3.90 -42.12 -10.50
N ARG A 8 3.87 -43.43 -10.81
CA ARG A 8 4.22 -43.94 -12.15
C ARG A 8 3.06 -43.99 -13.15
N SER A 9 1.82 -43.85 -12.70
CA SER A 9 0.65 -43.99 -13.57
C SER A 9 0.25 -42.72 -14.32
N LEU A 10 0.60 -41.53 -13.82
CA LEU A 10 0.21 -40.25 -14.46
C LEU A 10 1.18 -39.79 -15.56
N LEU A 11 2.45 -40.20 -15.50
CA LEU A 11 3.45 -39.84 -16.51
C LEU A 11 3.32 -40.67 -17.82
N SER A 12 2.70 -41.85 -17.76
CA SER A 12 2.43 -42.68 -18.93
C SER A 12 1.31 -42.10 -19.81
N THR A 13 0.27 -41.51 -19.21
CA THR A 13 -0.89 -40.99 -19.95
C THR A 13 -0.60 -39.67 -20.68
N ILE A 14 0.32 -38.85 -20.15
CA ILE A 14 0.68 -37.56 -20.75
C ILE A 14 1.56 -37.75 -22.00
N ASN A 15 2.47 -38.73 -21.99
CA ASN A 15 3.35 -38.99 -23.14
C ASN A 15 2.62 -39.59 -24.36
N THR A 16 1.50 -40.30 -24.17
CA THR A 16 0.68 -40.83 -25.26
C THR A 16 -0.15 -39.74 -25.95
N GLN A 17 -0.58 -38.70 -25.22
CA GLN A 17 -1.34 -37.59 -25.81
C GLN A 17 -0.44 -36.59 -26.56
N LEU A 18 0.83 -36.45 -26.16
CA LEU A 18 1.77 -35.54 -26.82
C LEU A 18 2.33 -36.09 -28.15
N SER A 19 2.37 -37.42 -28.32
CA SER A 19 2.77 -38.06 -29.59
C SER A 19 1.67 -38.03 -30.64
N ALA A 20 0.39 -38.05 -30.24
CA ALA A 20 -0.75 -37.92 -31.15
C ALA A 20 -0.87 -36.51 -31.75
N LEU A 21 -0.49 -35.45 -31.01
CA LEU A 21 -0.56 -34.07 -31.49
C LEU A 21 0.57 -33.69 -32.46
N ARG A 22 1.70 -34.42 -32.42
CA ARG A 22 2.85 -34.19 -33.31
C ARG A 22 2.70 -34.85 -34.69
N ALA A 23 1.74 -35.77 -34.86
CA ALA A 23 1.43 -36.43 -36.13
C ALA A 23 0.43 -35.65 -37.01
N GLN A 24 -0.24 -34.62 -36.46
CA GLN A 24 -1.24 -33.81 -37.18
C GLN A 24 -0.67 -32.57 -37.88
N PHE A 25 0.60 -32.20 -37.63
CA PHE A 25 1.21 -30.98 -38.18
C PHE A 25 2.17 -31.21 -39.36
N THR A 26 2.28 -32.43 -39.89
CA THR A 26 3.25 -32.77 -40.96
C THR A 26 2.59 -33.29 -42.24
N LYS A 27 1.34 -32.91 -42.54
CA LYS A 27 0.68 -33.40 -43.78
C LYS A 27 -0.30 -32.44 -44.48
N TYR A 28 -0.13 -31.13 -44.32
CA TYR A 28 -0.75 -30.11 -45.17
C TYR A 28 0.22 -28.92 -45.23
N GLY A 29 0.77 -28.48 -46.35
CA GLY A 29 0.58 -28.80 -47.75
C GLY A 29 1.35 -27.73 -48.51
N ARG A 30 2.37 -28.16 -49.24
CA ARG A 30 3.25 -27.37 -50.10
C ARG A 30 2.53 -27.09 -51.43
N VAL A 31 2.34 -25.81 -51.74
CA VAL A 31 2.44 -25.14 -53.06
C VAL A 31 1.76 -25.75 -54.33
N ASN A 32 0.94 -24.90 -54.95
CA ASN A 32 0.68 -24.64 -56.40
C ASN A 32 -0.49 -25.26 -57.21
N SER A 33 -1.33 -24.32 -57.65
CA SER A 33 -1.71 -23.96 -59.04
C SER A 33 -2.82 -24.69 -59.82
N ARG A 34 -3.72 -23.83 -60.35
CA ARG A 34 -4.51 -23.91 -61.60
C ARG A 34 -5.56 -25.01 -61.77
N THR A 35 -6.83 -24.59 -61.78
CA THR A 35 -7.85 -24.65 -62.86
C THR A 35 -9.25 -24.60 -62.23
N ARG A 36 -9.97 -23.48 -62.36
CA ARG A 36 -11.05 -23.20 -63.32
C ARG A 36 -12.26 -24.15 -63.25
N THR A 37 -13.36 -23.57 -62.78
CA THR A 37 -14.76 -23.72 -63.23
C THR A 37 -15.59 -24.95 -62.80
N THR A 38 -16.84 -24.62 -62.44
CA THR A 38 -18.02 -25.50 -62.25
C THR A 38 -18.12 -26.28 -60.94
N PHE A 39 -18.84 -25.74 -59.94
CA PHE A 39 -20.03 -26.37 -59.34
C PHE A 39 -20.70 -25.45 -58.31
N VAL A 40 -21.17 -24.28 -58.76
CA VAL A 40 -22.10 -23.45 -58.01
C VAL A 40 -23.47 -24.14 -58.08
N ARG A 41 -23.89 -24.91 -57.05
CA ARG A 41 -25.33 -25.22 -56.79
C ARG A 41 -25.72 -25.99 -55.53
N ILE A 42 -24.83 -26.37 -54.61
CA ILE A 42 -25.22 -27.13 -53.38
C ILE A 42 -25.05 -26.32 -52.07
N ASP A 43 -24.57 -25.08 -52.15
CA ASP A 43 -24.09 -24.33 -50.97
C ASP A 43 -25.13 -23.40 -50.31
N ARG A 44 -26.42 -23.52 -50.65
CA ARG A 44 -27.47 -22.60 -50.12
C ARG A 44 -28.41 -23.21 -49.08
N LEU A 45 -28.49 -24.54 -48.96
CA LEU A 45 -29.35 -25.19 -47.94
C LEU A 45 -28.59 -25.59 -46.67
N PHE A 46 -27.26 -25.73 -46.71
CA PHE A 46 -26.46 -26.02 -45.52
C PHE A 46 -26.08 -24.77 -44.68
N ARG A 47 -26.22 -23.56 -45.24
CA ARG A 47 -25.84 -22.32 -44.54
C ARG A 47 -26.88 -21.81 -43.55
N PHE A 48 -28.14 -22.26 -43.64
CA PHE A 48 -29.18 -21.87 -42.67
C PHE A 48 -29.30 -22.82 -41.46
N PHE A 49 -28.84 -24.07 -41.58
CA PHE A 49 -28.85 -24.99 -40.43
C PHE A 49 -27.66 -24.75 -39.47
N ALA A 50 -26.55 -24.22 -39.97
CA ALA A 50 -25.39 -23.84 -39.15
C ALA A 50 -25.58 -22.52 -38.38
N LEU A 51 -26.50 -21.64 -38.79
CA LEU A 51 -26.77 -20.37 -38.09
C LEU A 51 -27.78 -20.55 -36.93
N GLY A 52 -28.68 -21.53 -37.02
CA GLY A 52 -29.64 -21.84 -35.95
C GLY A 52 -29.00 -22.53 -34.74
N LEU A 53 -27.99 -23.38 -34.95
CA LEU A 53 -27.27 -24.09 -33.89
C LEU A 53 -26.21 -23.23 -33.17
N LEU A 54 -25.85 -22.06 -33.72
CA LEU A 54 -24.96 -21.10 -33.04
C LEU A 54 -25.71 -20.15 -32.09
N LEU A 55 -27.02 -19.95 -32.29
CA LEU A 55 -27.85 -19.08 -31.44
C LEU A 55 -28.47 -19.79 -30.24
N ALA A 56 -28.62 -21.13 -30.28
CA ALA A 56 -29.19 -21.91 -29.19
C ALA A 56 -28.21 -22.19 -28.01
N SER A 57 -26.91 -21.94 -28.18
CA SER A 57 -25.89 -22.16 -27.13
C SER A 57 -25.62 -20.92 -26.27
N LEU A 58 -26.23 -19.77 -26.58
CA LEU A 58 -26.01 -18.52 -25.83
C LEU A 58 -26.89 -18.36 -24.59
N SER A 59 -27.97 -19.15 -24.46
CA SER A 59 -28.94 -19.00 -23.37
C SER A 59 -28.50 -19.61 -22.02
N SER A 60 -27.41 -20.38 -21.96
CA SER A 60 -26.92 -21.01 -20.70
C SER A 60 -25.78 -20.26 -20.00
N GLN A 61 -25.39 -19.07 -20.44
CA GLN A 61 -24.30 -18.27 -19.83
C GLN A 61 -24.79 -17.21 -18.82
N ALA A 62 -26.10 -17.11 -18.57
CA ALA A 62 -26.66 -16.11 -17.66
C ALA A 62 -26.43 -16.45 -16.16
N GLU A 63 -26.60 -17.71 -15.77
CA GLU A 63 -26.42 -18.16 -14.38
C GLU A 63 -24.96 -18.15 -13.89
N ALA A 64 -23.98 -18.37 -14.77
CA ALA A 64 -22.56 -18.32 -14.42
C ALA A 64 -22.07 -16.89 -14.12
N ARG A 65 -22.67 -15.87 -14.76
CA ARG A 65 -22.35 -14.45 -14.50
C ARG A 65 -22.87 -13.97 -13.14
N LYS A 66 -24.04 -14.44 -12.68
CA LYS A 66 -24.62 -14.04 -11.37
C LYS A 66 -23.80 -14.50 -10.16
N HIS A 67 -23.16 -15.67 -10.22
CA HIS A 67 -22.31 -16.15 -9.12
C HIS A 67 -20.93 -15.45 -9.09
N SER A 68 -20.38 -15.09 -10.26
CA SER A 68 -19.10 -14.39 -10.35
C SER A 68 -19.18 -12.94 -9.84
N THR A 69 -20.24 -12.20 -10.17
CA THR A 69 -20.41 -10.81 -9.72
C THR A 69 -20.65 -10.70 -8.22
N LYS A 70 -21.43 -11.61 -7.62
CA LYS A 70 -21.59 -11.66 -6.15
C LYS A 70 -20.28 -11.94 -5.42
N LYS A 71 -19.45 -12.84 -5.96
CA LYS A 71 -18.13 -13.15 -5.38
C LYS A 71 -17.15 -11.98 -5.50
N ALA A 72 -17.19 -11.24 -6.61
CA ALA A 72 -16.36 -10.04 -6.81
C ALA A 72 -16.77 -8.90 -5.87
N ALA A 73 -18.06 -8.58 -5.79
CA ALA A 73 -18.57 -7.54 -4.89
C ALA A 73 -18.30 -7.86 -3.42
N HIS A 74 -18.45 -9.13 -3.00
CA HIS A 74 -18.13 -9.55 -1.64
C HIS A 74 -16.62 -9.43 -1.35
N ARG A 75 -15.75 -9.78 -2.31
CA ARG A 75 -14.29 -9.64 -2.16
C ARG A 75 -13.86 -8.18 -2.09
N GLU A 76 -14.49 -7.29 -2.85
CA GLU A 76 -14.22 -5.85 -2.85
C GLU A 76 -14.71 -5.16 -1.56
N GLN A 77 -15.86 -5.59 -1.05
CA GLN A 77 -16.36 -5.19 0.27
C GLN A 77 -15.46 -5.70 1.40
N GLN A 78 -14.99 -6.94 1.31
CA GLN A 78 -14.04 -7.50 2.28
C GLN A 78 -12.69 -6.77 2.25
N SER A 79 -12.18 -6.41 1.06
CA SER A 79 -10.93 -5.64 0.97
C SER A 79 -11.08 -4.21 1.49
N SER A 80 -12.22 -3.55 1.25
CA SER A 80 -12.46 -2.21 1.79
C SER A 80 -12.62 -2.20 3.31
N ALA A 81 -13.30 -3.19 3.89
CA ALA A 81 -13.38 -3.35 5.35
C ALA A 81 -12.01 -3.65 5.98
N GLN A 82 -11.16 -4.44 5.32
CA GLN A 82 -9.79 -4.72 5.78
C GLN A 82 -8.92 -3.46 5.73
N VAL A 83 -9.00 -2.68 4.64
CA VAL A 83 -8.29 -1.40 4.52
C VAL A 83 -8.74 -0.42 5.59
N GLU A 84 -10.05 -0.33 5.84
CA GLU A 84 -10.58 0.55 6.89
C GLU A 84 -10.14 0.10 8.28
N ALA A 85 -10.12 -1.20 8.57
CA ALA A 85 -9.64 -1.72 9.85
C ALA A 85 -8.15 -1.42 10.07
N ALA A 86 -7.32 -1.59 9.05
CA ALA A 86 -5.90 -1.26 9.11
C ALA A 86 -5.68 0.25 9.26
N ALA A 87 -6.39 1.08 8.49
CA ALA A 87 -6.33 2.53 8.61
C ALA A 87 -6.79 3.01 10.00
N ARG A 88 -7.84 2.39 10.58
CA ARG A 88 -8.31 2.68 11.94
C ARG A 88 -7.21 2.46 12.98
N LEU A 89 -6.48 1.34 12.89
CA LEU A 89 -5.34 1.07 13.77
C LEU A 89 -4.20 2.07 13.53
N GLN A 90 -3.86 2.37 12.27
CA GLN A 90 -2.80 3.33 11.93
C GLN A 90 -3.12 4.73 12.47
N ILE A 91 -4.36 5.21 12.30
CA ILE A 91 -4.82 6.50 12.85
C ILE A 91 -4.78 6.51 14.37
N PHE A 92 -5.19 5.41 15.03
CA PHE A 92 -5.06 5.28 16.48
C PHE A 92 -3.61 5.46 16.93
N LEU A 93 -2.67 4.80 16.25
CA LEU A 93 -1.25 4.86 16.57
C LEU A 93 -0.68 6.27 16.33
N ASP A 94 -1.00 6.86 15.18
CA ASP A 94 -0.61 8.24 14.81
C ASP A 94 -1.07 9.25 15.87
N ARG A 95 -2.37 9.24 16.23
CA ARG A 95 -2.94 10.10 17.27
C ARG A 95 -2.43 9.81 18.68
N SER A 96 -1.85 8.63 18.89
CA SER A 96 -1.21 8.25 20.15
C SER A 96 0.30 8.56 20.17
N ASN A 97 0.81 9.30 19.17
CA ASN A 97 2.23 9.63 18.97
C ASN A 97 3.15 8.41 18.74
N PHE A 98 2.59 7.30 18.25
CA PHE A 98 3.33 6.15 17.77
C PHE A 98 3.24 6.10 16.25
N SER A 99 4.15 6.76 15.55
CA SER A 99 4.06 6.89 14.09
C SER A 99 4.06 5.51 13.40
N PRO A 100 2.98 5.14 12.68
CA PRO A 100 2.92 3.90 11.91
C PRO A 100 3.65 4.04 10.55
N GLY A 101 4.43 5.11 10.35
CA GLY A 101 4.84 5.57 9.03
C GLY A 101 3.67 6.25 8.32
N LYS A 102 3.48 5.93 7.04
CA LYS A 102 2.34 6.41 6.25
C LYS A 102 1.08 5.60 6.53
N ILE A 103 -0.07 6.25 6.56
CA ILE A 103 -1.38 5.61 6.58
C ILE A 103 -1.69 5.12 5.16
N ASP A 104 -1.58 3.81 4.95
CA ASP A 104 -1.77 3.15 3.67
C ASP A 104 -2.87 2.06 3.71
N GLY A 105 -3.50 1.85 4.87
CA GLY A 105 -4.54 0.83 5.03
C GLY A 105 -4.00 -0.61 4.99
N HIS A 106 -2.71 -0.80 5.31
CA HIS A 106 -2.08 -2.11 5.38
C HIS A 106 -1.29 -2.29 6.69
N TYR A 107 -1.34 -3.49 7.26
CA TYR A 107 -0.53 -3.91 8.40
C TYR A 107 0.93 -4.14 8.00
N ASN A 108 1.60 -3.04 7.62
CA ASN A 108 2.99 -3.02 7.20
C ASN A 108 3.96 -3.12 8.41
N GLU A 109 5.26 -3.27 8.13
CA GLU A 109 6.29 -3.41 9.16
C GLU A 109 6.29 -2.24 10.16
N PHE A 110 6.06 -1.01 9.69
CA PHE A 110 6.02 0.18 10.54
C PHE A 110 4.80 0.18 11.47
N THR A 111 3.65 -0.29 10.99
CA THR A 111 2.44 -0.46 11.80
C THR A 111 2.69 -1.46 12.93
N TRP A 112 3.34 -2.59 12.63
CA TRP A 112 3.71 -3.59 13.64
C TRP A 112 4.70 -3.05 14.68
N LYS A 113 5.73 -2.31 14.23
CA LYS A 113 6.71 -1.66 15.13
C LYS A 113 6.04 -0.62 16.03
N ALA A 114 5.21 0.25 15.46
CA ALA A 114 4.48 1.28 16.20
C ALA A 114 3.54 0.67 17.24
N LEU A 115 2.83 -0.40 16.88
CA LEU A 115 2.01 -1.15 17.83
C LEU A 115 2.84 -1.79 18.96
N GLY A 116 4.01 -2.34 18.63
CA GLY A 116 4.95 -2.87 19.63
C GLY A 116 5.40 -1.83 20.63
N LEU A 117 5.80 -0.64 20.17
CA LEU A 117 6.17 0.48 21.03
C LEU A 117 4.98 0.97 21.88
N CYS A 118 3.79 1.06 21.28
CA CYS A 118 2.56 1.44 21.98
C CYS A 118 2.25 0.46 23.12
N ARG A 119 2.32 -0.85 22.88
CA ARG A 119 2.12 -1.87 23.92
C ARG A 119 3.20 -1.83 25.00
N GLN A 120 4.46 -1.71 24.61
CA GLN A 120 5.57 -1.57 25.57
C GLN A 120 5.40 -0.36 26.48
N SER A 121 4.93 0.78 25.94
CA SER A 121 4.65 1.99 26.74
C SER A 121 3.56 1.78 27.81
N ARG A 122 2.69 0.78 27.61
CA ARG A 122 1.62 0.37 28.51
C ARG A 122 2.03 -0.78 29.44
N GLY A 123 3.28 -1.24 29.37
CA GLY A 123 3.78 -2.40 30.13
C GLY A 123 3.32 -3.75 29.57
N GLU A 124 2.84 -3.78 28.33
CA GLU A 124 2.37 -4.99 27.66
C GLU A 124 3.46 -5.61 26.77
N GLN A 125 3.31 -6.90 26.46
CA GLN A 125 4.22 -7.57 25.54
C GLN A 125 4.02 -7.05 24.11
N PRO A 126 5.10 -6.72 23.37
CA PRO A 126 4.99 -6.33 21.97
C PRO A 126 4.45 -7.51 21.15
N PRO A 127 3.62 -7.26 20.12
CA PRO A 127 3.09 -8.32 19.30
C PRO A 127 4.22 -8.89 18.44
N ILE A 128 4.26 -10.22 18.33
CA ILE A 128 5.24 -10.92 17.49
C ILE A 128 4.56 -11.23 16.16
N PRO A 129 5.06 -10.71 15.02
CA PRO A 129 4.54 -11.08 13.72
C PRO A 129 4.67 -12.60 13.52
N PRO A 130 3.70 -13.27 12.89
CA PRO A 130 3.80 -14.69 12.63
C PRO A 130 5.07 -15.02 11.84
N PRO A 131 5.78 -16.13 12.14
CA PRO A 131 6.96 -16.54 11.39
C PRO A 131 6.65 -16.65 9.89
N GLY A 132 7.41 -15.95 9.05
CA GLY A 132 7.19 -15.93 7.61
C GLY A 132 5.97 -15.11 7.16
N ALA A 133 5.39 -14.29 8.03
CA ALA A 133 4.38 -13.30 7.65
C ALA A 133 4.97 -12.33 6.62
N LYS A 134 4.68 -12.58 5.35
CA LYS A 134 4.83 -11.61 4.27
C LYS A 134 3.46 -11.03 4.00
N GLY A 135 3.28 -9.73 4.20
CA GLY A 135 2.08 -9.00 3.78
C GLY A 135 1.18 -8.48 4.91
N ASN A 136 -0.09 -8.24 4.55
CA ASN A 136 -1.11 -7.49 5.29
C ASN A 136 -1.82 -8.36 6.37
N VAL A 137 -1.07 -8.94 7.29
CA VAL A 137 -1.63 -9.78 8.37
C VAL A 137 -2.08 -8.88 9.53
N ALA A 138 -3.34 -9.03 9.95
CA ALA A 138 -3.89 -8.27 11.07
C ALA A 138 -3.19 -8.63 12.39
N PRO A 139 -2.70 -7.65 13.16
CA PRO A 139 -2.16 -7.88 14.49
C PRO A 139 -3.27 -8.11 15.50
N ASP A 140 -2.90 -8.61 16.68
CA ASP A 140 -3.79 -8.59 17.83
C ASP A 140 -3.98 -7.15 18.32
N ILE A 141 -5.22 -6.68 18.30
CA ILE A 141 -5.64 -5.35 18.75
C ILE A 141 -6.42 -5.39 20.07
N ASN A 142 -6.52 -6.56 20.71
CA ASN A 142 -7.20 -6.68 22.00
C ASN A 142 -6.56 -5.74 23.04
N GLY A 143 -7.41 -5.11 23.84
CA GLY A 143 -7.00 -4.11 24.84
C GLY A 143 -6.80 -2.69 24.28
N LEU A 144 -6.86 -2.49 22.96
CA LEU A 144 -6.87 -1.16 22.36
C LEU A 144 -8.31 -0.66 22.21
N ASP A 145 -8.57 0.56 22.68
CA ASP A 145 -9.83 1.25 22.40
C ASP A 145 -9.74 1.98 21.05
N LEU A 146 -10.17 1.28 19.99
CA LEU A 146 -10.28 1.86 18.65
C LEU A 146 -11.62 2.57 18.41
N SER A 147 -12.56 2.53 19.36
CA SER A 147 -13.91 3.09 19.18
C SER A 147 -13.90 4.62 19.08
N GLY A 148 -12.89 5.27 19.65
CA GLY A 148 -12.65 6.71 19.51
C GLY A 148 -12.17 7.14 18.11
N ILE A 149 -11.89 6.19 17.21
CA ILE A 149 -11.50 6.46 15.82
C ILE A 149 -12.71 6.30 14.90
N GLU A 150 -13.73 7.12 15.14
CA GLU A 150 -14.93 7.22 14.30
C GLU A 150 -15.25 8.69 14.02
N PRO A 151 -15.44 9.09 12.74
CA PRO A 151 -15.22 8.27 11.55
C PRO A 151 -13.72 8.01 11.30
N VAL A 152 -13.38 6.87 10.68
CA VAL A 152 -11.99 6.56 10.24
C VAL A 152 -11.52 7.55 9.17
N PHE A 153 -12.43 7.93 8.27
CA PHE A 153 -12.14 8.87 7.19
C PHE A 153 -13.11 10.04 7.25
N THR A 154 -12.60 11.25 7.04
CA THR A 154 -13.36 12.50 7.05
C THR A 154 -13.37 13.17 5.67
N ASN A 155 -14.29 14.11 5.46
CA ASN A 155 -14.33 14.91 4.24
C ASN A 155 -13.50 16.18 4.42
N TYR A 156 -12.68 16.48 3.42
CA TYR A 156 -11.81 17.64 3.36
C TYR A 156 -12.06 18.44 2.09
N SER A 157 -12.11 19.77 2.22
CA SER A 157 -12.16 20.68 1.07
C SER A 157 -10.77 21.20 0.77
N VAL A 158 -10.27 20.89 -0.43
CA VAL A 158 -8.96 21.36 -0.88
C VAL A 158 -8.92 22.89 -0.84
N THR A 159 -7.88 23.44 -0.25
CA THR A 159 -7.70 24.89 -0.12
C THR A 159 -6.71 25.41 -1.15
N GLN A 160 -6.69 26.73 -1.34
CA GLN A 160 -5.65 27.37 -2.17
C GLN A 160 -4.25 27.15 -1.56
N ALA A 161 -4.15 27.12 -0.23
CA ALA A 161 -2.88 26.97 0.49
C ALA A 161 -2.21 25.62 0.22
N ASP A 162 -2.99 24.55 0.08
CA ASP A 162 -2.47 23.21 -0.24
C ASP A 162 -1.73 23.18 -1.58
N LEU A 163 -2.11 24.06 -2.51
CA LEU A 163 -1.53 24.14 -3.85
C LEU A 163 -0.34 25.11 -3.94
N GLN A 164 -0.13 25.98 -2.94
CA GLN A 164 0.94 26.98 -2.96
C GLN A 164 2.34 26.35 -2.91
N ASN A 165 2.46 25.18 -2.27
CA ASN A 165 3.72 24.46 -2.12
C ASN A 165 3.92 23.36 -3.18
N VAL A 166 3.16 23.40 -4.28
CA VAL A 166 3.28 22.46 -5.40
C VAL A 166 4.05 23.11 -6.53
N GLY A 167 5.07 22.43 -7.05
CA GLY A 167 5.88 22.99 -8.12
C GLY A 167 6.85 22.01 -8.75
N LYS A 168 7.76 22.55 -9.57
CA LYS A 168 8.80 21.75 -10.21
C LYS A 168 9.83 21.32 -9.16
N LEU A 169 9.92 20.02 -8.90
CA LEU A 169 10.96 19.42 -8.08
C LEU A 169 11.89 18.59 -8.98
N PRO A 170 13.17 18.96 -9.12
CA PRO A 170 14.17 18.16 -9.83
C PRO A 170 14.32 16.77 -9.21
N VAL A 171 14.76 15.79 -9.99
CA VAL A 171 15.00 14.42 -9.50
C VAL A 171 16.39 14.29 -8.85
N SER A 172 17.36 15.06 -9.33
CA SER A 172 18.75 15.00 -8.87
C SER A 172 18.93 15.67 -7.50
N PRO A 173 19.52 14.99 -6.49
CA PRO A 173 19.83 15.60 -5.20
C PRO A 173 20.70 16.86 -5.31
N LYS A 174 21.66 16.88 -6.26
CA LYS A 174 22.54 18.03 -6.50
C LYS A 174 21.78 19.27 -6.97
N GLU A 175 20.68 19.08 -7.70
CA GLU A 175 19.84 20.18 -8.16
C GLU A 175 18.85 20.61 -7.09
N GLN A 176 18.28 19.64 -6.36
CA GLN A 176 17.43 19.88 -5.20
C GLN A 176 18.15 20.73 -4.14
N ALA A 177 19.42 20.45 -3.87
CA ALA A 177 20.24 21.19 -2.90
C ALA A 177 20.44 22.69 -3.24
N LYS A 178 20.18 23.09 -4.49
CA LYS A 178 20.25 24.51 -4.91
C LYS A 178 18.92 25.25 -4.73
N LEU A 179 17.84 24.53 -4.41
CA LEU A 179 16.52 25.12 -4.25
C LEU A 179 16.40 25.77 -2.87
N LYS A 180 15.64 26.88 -2.82
CA LYS A 180 15.30 27.54 -1.55
C LYS A 180 14.35 26.71 -0.69
N ALA A 181 13.52 25.87 -1.33
CA ALA A 181 12.56 24.99 -0.69
C ALA A 181 12.32 23.75 -1.57
N LEU A 182 12.08 22.61 -0.94
CA LEU A 182 11.67 21.38 -1.62
C LEU A 182 10.14 21.34 -1.68
N LEU A 183 9.60 21.72 -2.83
CA LEU A 183 8.16 21.71 -3.09
C LEU A 183 7.64 20.30 -3.36
N TYR A 184 6.33 20.08 -3.18
CA TYR A 184 5.68 18.85 -3.62
C TYR A 184 5.62 18.77 -5.14
N ARG A 185 5.73 17.55 -5.69
CA ARG A 185 5.73 17.34 -7.15
C ARG A 185 4.36 17.55 -7.76
N ASN A 186 3.32 17.22 -7.01
CA ASN A 186 1.94 17.32 -7.46
C ASN A 186 0.99 17.59 -6.26
N PRO A 187 -0.25 18.03 -6.50
CA PRO A 187 -1.22 18.29 -5.44
C PRO A 187 -1.61 17.09 -4.59
N ALA A 188 -1.60 15.88 -5.16
CA ALA A 188 -1.95 14.66 -4.42
C ALA A 188 -0.89 14.35 -3.36
N ASP A 189 0.40 14.57 -3.66
CA ASP A 189 1.49 14.45 -2.68
C ASP A 189 1.29 15.41 -1.49
N ALA A 190 0.93 16.67 -1.78
CA ALA A 190 0.72 17.68 -0.74
C ALA A 190 -0.46 17.33 0.19
N ILE A 191 -1.56 16.86 -0.38
CA ILE A 191 -2.73 16.43 0.39
C ILE A 191 -2.43 15.14 1.16
N ALA A 192 -1.72 14.19 0.55
CA ALA A 192 -1.36 12.93 1.21
C ALA A 192 -0.48 13.19 2.44
N GLU A 193 0.55 14.03 2.30
CA GLU A 193 1.42 14.44 3.41
C GLU A 193 0.62 15.14 4.53
N LYS A 194 -0.26 16.08 4.15
CA LYS A 194 -1.12 16.81 5.11
C LYS A 194 -1.96 15.89 5.99
N PHE A 195 -2.36 14.72 5.50
CA PHE A 195 -3.15 13.73 6.24
C PHE A 195 -2.37 12.46 6.58
N HIS A 196 -1.04 12.53 6.60
CA HIS A 196 -0.11 11.45 6.97
C HIS A 196 -0.33 10.15 6.18
N CYS A 197 -0.89 10.24 4.99
CA CYS A 197 -1.32 9.09 4.21
C CYS A 197 -0.50 8.92 2.94
N ASP A 198 -0.66 7.78 2.29
CA ASP A 198 -0.04 7.57 1.01
C ASP A 198 -0.98 7.94 -0.15
N VAL A 199 -0.39 8.37 -1.27
CA VAL A 199 -1.14 8.81 -2.45
C VAL A 199 -2.03 7.69 -2.99
N HIS A 200 -1.64 6.43 -2.81
CA HIS A 200 -2.42 5.28 -3.27
C HIS A 200 -3.71 5.09 -2.45
N LEU A 201 -3.65 5.19 -1.12
CA LEU A 201 -4.85 5.20 -0.28
C LEU A 201 -5.72 6.40 -0.61
N LEU A 202 -5.13 7.58 -0.82
CA LEU A 202 -5.87 8.77 -1.22
C LEU A 202 -6.64 8.56 -2.54
N GLU A 203 -6.01 7.92 -3.54
CA GLU A 203 -6.65 7.53 -4.80
C GLU A 203 -7.75 6.49 -4.62
N GLN A 204 -7.52 5.48 -3.77
CA GLN A 204 -8.53 4.46 -3.46
C GLN A 204 -9.78 5.07 -2.80
N LEU A 205 -9.59 6.04 -1.90
CA LEU A 205 -10.68 6.74 -1.23
C LEU A 205 -11.43 7.71 -2.18
N ASN A 206 -10.76 8.18 -3.24
CA ASN A 206 -11.24 9.22 -4.14
C ASN A 206 -11.02 8.86 -5.61
N PRO A 207 -11.65 7.77 -6.10
CA PRO A 207 -11.39 7.24 -7.43
C PRO A 207 -11.68 8.28 -8.51
N GLY A 208 -10.69 8.49 -9.40
CA GLY A 208 -10.79 9.42 -10.53
C GLY A 208 -10.57 10.89 -10.21
N LYS A 209 -10.34 11.28 -8.95
CA LYS A 209 -10.16 12.69 -8.55
C LYS A 209 -8.70 13.18 -8.58
N MET A 210 -7.71 12.29 -8.64
CA MET A 210 -6.29 12.67 -8.53
C MET A 210 -5.73 13.46 -9.73
N LYS A 211 -6.38 13.39 -10.91
CA LYS A 211 -5.84 13.95 -12.15
C LYS A 211 -5.95 15.47 -12.27
N SER A 212 -6.96 16.07 -11.63
CA SER A 212 -7.26 17.50 -11.74
C SER A 212 -7.81 18.00 -10.41
N ILE A 213 -6.91 18.25 -9.48
CA ILE A 213 -7.21 18.73 -8.12
C ILE A 213 -7.25 20.25 -8.15
N LYS A 214 -8.39 20.82 -7.73
CA LYS A 214 -8.59 22.28 -7.62
C LYS A 214 -9.12 22.65 -6.23
N PRO A 215 -8.93 23.91 -5.81
CA PRO A 215 -9.54 24.41 -4.58
C PRO A 215 -11.06 24.21 -4.60
N GLY A 216 -11.62 23.83 -3.46
CA GLY A 216 -13.04 23.50 -3.28
C GLY A 216 -13.39 22.03 -3.52
N ASP A 217 -12.50 21.24 -4.14
CA ASP A 217 -12.75 19.81 -4.33
C ASP A 217 -12.90 19.09 -2.98
N GLN A 218 -13.86 18.16 -2.92
CA GLN A 218 -14.14 17.36 -1.74
C GLN A 218 -13.42 16.02 -1.82
N PHE A 219 -12.56 15.75 -0.83
CA PHE A 219 -11.76 14.54 -0.71
C PHE A 219 -12.11 13.81 0.58
N ARG A 220 -12.17 12.49 0.53
CA ARG A 220 -12.21 11.62 1.70
C ARG A 220 -10.77 11.30 2.13
N VAL A 221 -10.39 11.64 3.36
CA VAL A 221 -9.02 11.55 3.87
C VAL A 221 -9.00 10.88 5.26
N PRO A 222 -7.87 10.34 5.73
CA PRO A 222 -7.76 9.85 7.11
C PRO A 222 -8.10 10.92 8.14
N ASN A 223 -8.78 10.51 9.22
CA ASN A 223 -9.17 11.40 10.32
C ASN A 223 -8.00 11.57 11.31
N VAL A 224 -6.99 12.32 10.90
CA VAL A 224 -5.83 12.73 11.71
C VAL A 224 -5.81 14.24 11.87
N GLU A 225 -4.99 14.74 12.79
CA GLU A 225 -4.69 16.16 12.87
C GLU A 225 -3.94 16.58 11.60
N PRO A 226 -4.46 17.52 10.79
CA PRO A 226 -3.82 17.90 9.55
C PRO A 226 -2.50 18.62 9.81
N PHE A 227 -1.45 18.24 9.08
CA PHE A 227 -0.21 18.98 9.11
C PHE A 227 -0.32 20.28 8.29
N GLU A 228 -0.22 21.42 8.97
CA GLU A 228 -0.30 22.74 8.34
C GLU A 228 1.10 23.37 8.19
N LEU A 229 1.69 23.24 7.01
CA LEU A 229 3.00 23.81 6.68
C LEU A 229 3.14 25.30 7.04
N GLY A 230 2.07 26.08 6.86
CA GLY A 230 2.08 27.52 7.14
C GLY A 230 2.19 27.87 8.63
N THR A 231 1.99 26.89 9.54
CA THR A 231 2.12 27.08 10.99
C THR A 231 3.53 26.85 11.50
N VAL A 232 4.40 26.23 10.69
CA VAL A 232 5.82 26.02 11.02
C VAL A 232 6.53 27.37 10.96
N LYS A 233 6.51 28.09 12.09
CA LYS A 233 7.22 29.36 12.25
C LYS A 233 8.73 29.11 12.19
N GLU A 234 9.38 29.83 11.28
CA GLU A 234 10.84 29.94 11.07
C GLU A 234 11.70 29.06 11.99
N ILE A 235 11.88 27.80 11.60
CA ILE A 235 12.98 26.99 12.12
C ILE A 235 14.23 27.57 11.46
N LYS A 236 15.02 28.34 12.21
CA LYS A 236 16.31 28.83 11.71
C LYS A 236 17.20 27.60 11.45
N PRO A 237 17.83 27.47 10.27
CA PRO A 237 18.84 26.43 10.07
C PRO A 237 19.85 26.45 11.22
N GLY A 238 20.03 25.32 11.92
CA GLY A 238 20.90 25.21 13.10
C GLY A 238 20.23 25.49 14.46
N SER A 239 18.90 25.64 14.52
CA SER A 239 18.16 25.68 15.80
C SER A 239 17.86 24.30 16.40
N GLU A 240 18.27 23.24 15.70
CA GLU A 240 18.32 21.86 16.21
C GLU A 240 19.53 21.70 17.13
N ILE A 241 19.33 21.79 18.44
CA ILE A 241 20.23 21.30 19.52
C ILE A 241 21.69 21.02 19.12
N ASN A 242 22.52 22.04 18.86
CA ASN A 242 23.99 21.94 18.67
C ASN A 242 24.49 20.72 17.86
N ALA A 243 23.71 20.18 16.94
CA ALA A 243 24.15 19.09 16.09
C ALA A 243 24.82 19.72 14.86
N PRO A 244 26.08 19.36 14.54
CA PRO A 244 26.71 19.84 13.32
C PRO A 244 25.85 19.43 12.12
N ALA A 245 25.75 20.30 11.12
CA ALA A 245 25.03 19.98 9.90
C ALA A 245 25.61 18.69 9.29
N ALA A 246 24.80 17.86 8.64
CA ALA A 246 25.28 16.59 8.07
C ALA A 246 26.45 16.76 7.08
N ASN A 247 26.63 17.95 6.51
CA ASN A 247 27.76 18.30 5.62
C ASN A 247 29.02 18.78 6.37
N GLU A 248 28.94 19.00 7.67
CA GLU A 248 30.03 19.42 8.56
C GLU A 248 30.54 18.26 9.43
N LEU A 249 29.92 17.09 9.32
CA LEU A 249 30.47 15.87 9.88
C LEU A 249 31.73 15.52 9.08
N PRO A 250 32.92 15.42 9.71
CA PRO A 250 34.08 14.89 9.03
C PRO A 250 33.78 13.46 8.56
N ASP A 251 34.24 13.09 7.38
CA ASP A 251 34.21 11.70 6.92
C ASP A 251 34.96 10.85 7.96
N GLU A 252 34.21 10.17 8.84
CA GLU A 252 34.80 9.28 9.82
C GLU A 252 35.36 8.08 9.06
N ALA A 253 36.68 8.06 8.89
CA ALA A 253 37.37 6.91 8.33
C ALA A 253 37.07 5.67 9.20
N ASP A 254 36.66 4.59 8.54
CA ASP A 254 36.38 3.26 9.10
C ASP A 254 37.26 2.94 10.32
N LYS A 255 36.68 3.02 11.51
CA LYS A 255 37.33 2.57 12.75
C LYS A 255 36.52 1.39 13.31
N PRO A 256 37.16 0.23 13.58
CA PRO A 256 36.45 -0.94 14.08
C PRO A 256 35.90 -0.71 15.50
N PRO A 257 34.88 -1.48 15.92
CA PRO A 257 34.08 -1.18 17.10
C PRO A 257 34.92 -1.27 18.37
N ALA A 258 35.04 -0.17 19.12
CA ALA A 258 35.54 -0.15 20.48
C ALA A 258 34.41 0.23 21.43
N GLU A 259 34.41 -0.45 22.59
CA GLU A 259 33.38 -0.54 23.63
C GLU A 259 32.78 0.79 24.11
N GLN A 260 31.50 0.71 24.49
CA GLN A 260 30.75 1.74 25.21
C GLN A 260 31.46 2.15 26.50
N PRO A 261 31.49 3.46 26.84
CA PRO A 261 31.59 3.90 28.22
C PRO A 261 30.22 4.33 28.76
N GLU A 262 30.08 4.07 30.05
CA GLU A 262 28.91 4.18 30.92
C GLU A 262 28.32 5.59 31.09
N ALA A 263 27.11 5.58 31.66
CA ALA A 263 26.32 6.72 32.08
C ALA A 263 27.05 7.70 33.03
N SER A 264 26.76 9.00 32.88
CA SER A 264 26.98 10.04 33.90
C SER A 264 25.95 11.15 33.68
N GLN A 265 24.88 11.18 34.48
CA GLN A 265 24.74 11.88 35.78
C GLN A 265 24.52 13.40 35.64
N ASN A 266 23.28 13.82 35.94
CA ASN A 266 22.85 15.20 36.14
C ASN A 266 23.63 15.87 37.29
N PRO A 267 23.99 17.15 37.19
CA PRO A 267 24.47 17.90 38.34
C PRO A 267 23.29 18.41 39.18
N SER A 268 23.11 17.77 40.34
CA SER A 268 22.39 18.33 41.49
C SER A 268 23.25 19.44 42.12
N THR A 269 22.68 20.63 42.29
CA THR A 269 23.20 21.66 43.21
C THR A 269 22.42 21.58 44.52
N ALA A 270 23.17 21.55 45.62
CA ALA A 270 22.81 21.10 46.96
C ALA A 270 22.12 22.19 47.83
N PRO A 271 21.78 21.91 49.11
CA PRO A 271 20.57 22.40 49.80
C PRO A 271 20.76 23.68 50.64
N VAL A 272 19.65 24.35 50.95
CA VAL A 272 19.56 25.30 52.07
C VAL A 272 18.56 24.78 53.09
N SER A 273 19.07 24.39 54.26
CA SER A 273 18.28 24.09 55.45
C SER A 273 17.69 25.37 56.04
N THR A 274 16.42 25.36 56.42
CA THR A 274 15.92 26.21 57.50
C THR A 274 14.83 25.47 58.26
N SER A 275 15.18 25.05 59.47
CA SER A 275 14.27 24.53 60.48
C SER A 275 13.78 25.70 61.31
N VAL A 276 12.47 25.87 61.46
CA VAL A 276 11.89 26.69 62.54
C VAL A 276 10.73 25.90 63.15
N ARG A 277 10.95 25.42 64.38
CA ARG A 277 9.90 25.07 65.35
C ARG A 277 9.57 26.35 66.10
N ILE A 278 8.29 26.64 66.33
CA ILE A 278 7.82 27.36 67.52
C ILE A 278 6.48 26.75 67.94
N ASP A 279 6.53 26.11 69.11
CA ASP A 279 5.55 25.89 70.19
C ASP A 279 4.09 25.48 69.90
#